data_AF-A0A385MW15-F1
#
_entry.id   AF-A0A385MW15-F1
#
_cell.length_a   1.000
_cell.length_b   1.000
_cell.length_c   1.000
_cell.angle_alpha   90.00
_cell.angle_beta   90.00
_cell.angle_gamma   90.00
#
_symmetry.space_group_name_H-M   'P 1'
#
loop_
_entity.id
_entity.type
_entity.pdbx_description
1 polymer ?
#
loop_
_entity_poly.entity_id
_entity_poly.type
_entity_poly.pdbx_seq_one_letter_code
_entity_poly.pdbx_strand_id
1 'polypeptide(L)'
;MNINKLFLALRESSSEPHKQLEATYPFCYQMRSEAFSPLHYGRALSVLRAFHVYAAPFVARLPAEIRHLIIVDDVIDALNLDLQILGVQEEQPEFKSALSSQSPTSLLAFSYVWMGSSMGGSIISRWLQSRHPGLPQQYYRTMAETGANWETFKACATDWAGANNINDDDAGDAARQVFESIINTASHYSEPA
;
A
#
# COMPACT_ATOMS: atom_id res chain seq x y z
N MET A 1 -23.18 -9.14 -4.63
CA MET A 1 -21.85 -9.51 -5.18
C MET A 1 -21.29 -10.68 -4.39
N ASN A 2 -20.48 -11.57 -4.98
CA ASN A 2 -19.86 -12.68 -4.25
C ASN A 2 -18.46 -12.26 -3.78
N ILE A 3 -18.19 -12.34 -2.47
CA ILE A 3 -16.90 -11.94 -1.84
C ILE A 3 -15.70 -12.60 -2.50
N ASN A 4 -15.84 -13.88 -2.87
CA ASN A 4 -14.76 -14.64 -3.50
C ASN A 4 -14.52 -14.17 -4.93
N LYS A 5 -15.54 -13.65 -5.64
CA LYS A 5 -15.39 -13.21 -7.02
C LYS A 5 -14.70 -11.84 -7.11
N LEU A 6 -15.17 -10.87 -6.32
CA LEU A 6 -14.58 -9.52 -6.30
C LEU A 6 -13.10 -9.54 -5.92
N PHE A 7 -12.78 -10.19 -4.79
CA PHE A 7 -11.39 -10.26 -4.31
C PHE A 7 -10.51 -11.19 -5.15
N LEU A 8 -11.09 -12.12 -5.90
CA LEU A 8 -10.35 -12.87 -6.91
C LEU A 8 -9.95 -11.95 -8.08
N ALA A 9 -10.89 -11.17 -8.62
CA ALA A 9 -10.62 -10.24 -9.72
C ALA A 9 -9.59 -9.17 -9.31
N LEU A 10 -9.75 -8.58 -8.12
CA LEU A 10 -8.78 -7.64 -7.54
C LEU A 10 -7.38 -8.25 -7.46
N ARG A 11 -7.26 -9.49 -6.96
CA ARG A 11 -5.98 -10.19 -6.82
C ARG A 11 -5.37 -10.58 -8.16
N GLU A 12 -6.16 -11.10 -9.09
CA GLU A 12 -5.68 -11.55 -10.39
C GLU A 12 -5.16 -10.38 -11.22
N SER A 13 -5.94 -9.30 -11.32
CA SER A 13 -5.56 -8.10 -12.07
C SER A 13 -4.38 -7.35 -11.44
N SER A 14 -4.21 -7.43 -10.12
CA SER A 14 -3.11 -6.78 -9.41
C SER A 14 -1.86 -7.66 -9.22
N SER A 15 -1.90 -8.94 -9.60
CA SER A 15 -0.82 -9.90 -9.31
C SER A 15 0.49 -9.54 -10.03
N GLU A 16 0.41 -9.27 -11.33
CA GLU A 16 1.59 -8.92 -12.12
C GLU A 16 2.21 -7.56 -11.74
N PRO A 17 1.46 -6.46 -11.65
CA PRO A 17 2.05 -5.19 -11.24
C PRO A 17 2.55 -5.23 -9.78
N HIS A 18 1.97 -6.03 -8.89
CA HIS A 18 2.55 -6.24 -7.55
C HIS A 18 3.95 -6.87 -7.63
N LYS A 19 4.14 -7.91 -8.45
CA LYS A 19 5.47 -8.51 -8.66
C LYS A 19 6.44 -7.54 -9.32
N GLN A 20 5.95 -6.74 -10.27
CA GLN A 20 6.76 -5.72 -10.92
C GLN A 20 7.21 -4.66 -9.91
N LEU A 21 6.33 -4.24 -9.00
CA LEU A 21 6.69 -3.34 -7.91
C LEU A 21 7.82 -3.92 -7.05
N GLU A 22 7.72 -5.19 -6.64
CA GLU A 22 8.78 -5.88 -5.90
C GLU A 22 10.09 -5.98 -6.67
N ALA A 23 10.04 -5.98 -8.01
CA ALA A 23 11.22 -5.98 -8.88
C ALA A 23 11.73 -4.56 -9.23
N THR A 24 11.03 -3.51 -8.82
CA THR A 24 11.39 -2.11 -9.14
C THR A 24 12.22 -1.49 -8.02
N TYR A 25 13.23 -0.70 -8.39
CA TYR A 25 13.98 0.10 -7.41
C TYR A 25 13.06 1.09 -6.68
N PRO A 26 13.15 1.27 -5.35
CA PRO A 26 14.09 0.65 -4.40
C PRO A 26 13.62 -0.70 -3.81
N PHE A 27 12.39 -1.14 -4.08
CA PHE A 27 11.79 -2.34 -3.50
C PHE A 27 12.53 -3.64 -3.84
N CYS A 28 13.20 -3.70 -4.99
CA CYS A 28 14.00 -4.86 -5.39
C CYS A 28 15.11 -5.23 -4.39
N TYR A 29 15.55 -4.27 -3.57
CA TYR A 29 16.53 -4.47 -2.51
C TYR A 29 15.91 -4.83 -1.16
N GLN A 30 14.59 -4.72 -1.01
CA GLN A 30 13.87 -5.10 0.20
C GLN A 30 14.09 -6.59 0.48
N MET A 31 14.43 -6.93 1.73
CA MET A 31 14.66 -8.32 2.15
C MET A 31 15.81 -9.05 1.43
N ARG A 32 16.65 -8.34 0.66
CA ARG A 32 17.88 -8.89 0.05
C ARG A 32 19.08 -8.63 0.96
N SER A 33 19.42 -9.60 1.80
CA SER A 33 20.38 -9.42 2.91
C SER A 33 21.73 -8.80 2.50
N GLU A 34 22.26 -9.09 1.32
CA GLU A 34 23.56 -8.58 0.86
C GLU A 34 23.52 -7.17 0.25
N ALA A 35 22.34 -6.71 -0.17
CA ALA A 35 22.17 -5.46 -0.90
C ALA A 35 21.18 -4.48 -0.24
N PHE A 36 20.59 -4.89 0.88
CA PHE A 36 19.72 -4.04 1.69
C PHE A 36 20.54 -2.98 2.43
N SER A 37 20.08 -1.73 2.35
CA SER A 37 20.71 -0.60 3.02
C SER A 37 19.65 0.30 3.66
N PRO A 38 19.99 1.08 4.71
CA PRO A 38 19.09 2.08 5.28
C PRO A 38 18.60 3.10 4.25
N LEU A 39 19.43 3.42 3.26
CA LEU A 39 19.08 4.30 2.14
C LEU A 39 17.96 3.69 1.28
N HIS A 40 18.14 2.46 0.81
CA HIS A 40 17.13 1.76 -0.01
C HIS A 40 15.81 1.61 0.75
N TYR A 41 15.91 1.28 2.05
CA TYR A 41 14.77 1.19 2.92
C TYR A 41 14.04 2.53 3.07
N GLY A 42 14.76 3.61 3.34
CA GLY A 42 14.20 4.97 3.43
C GLY A 42 13.50 5.40 2.15
N ARG A 43 14.12 5.16 0.98
CA ARG A 43 13.50 5.44 -0.32
C ARG A 43 12.20 4.65 -0.53
N ALA A 44 12.18 3.37 -0.16
CA ALA A 44 10.97 2.54 -0.23
C ALA A 44 9.86 3.10 0.67
N LEU A 45 10.18 3.50 1.90
CA LEU A 45 9.23 4.15 2.80
C LEU A 45 8.73 5.49 2.25
N SER A 46 9.57 6.29 1.60
CA SER A 46 9.15 7.55 0.97
C SER A 46 8.10 7.33 -0.13
N VAL A 47 8.26 6.28 -0.96
CA VAL A 47 7.26 5.90 -1.97
C VAL A 47 5.95 5.47 -1.31
N LEU A 48 6.03 4.62 -0.28
CA LEU A 48 4.85 4.16 0.44
C LEU A 48 4.13 5.31 1.15
N ARG A 49 4.87 6.27 1.72
CA ARG A 49 4.30 7.49 2.27
C ARG A 49 3.58 8.32 1.23
N ALA A 50 4.18 8.52 0.05
CA ALA A 50 3.52 9.26 -1.03
C ALA A 50 2.20 8.60 -1.45
N PHE A 51 2.18 7.26 -1.55
CA PHE A 51 0.95 6.49 -1.78
C PHE A 51 -0.08 6.69 -0.67
N HIS A 52 0.28 6.48 0.61
CA HIS A 52 -0.67 6.54 1.73
C HIS A 52 -1.24 7.95 1.93
N VAL A 53 -0.42 9.00 1.80
CA VAL A 53 -0.89 10.38 1.85
C VAL A 53 -1.88 10.67 0.71
N TYR A 54 -1.59 10.19 -0.51
CA TYR A 54 -2.49 10.36 -1.64
C TYR A 54 -3.79 9.54 -1.51
N ALA A 55 -3.72 8.36 -0.90
CA ALA A 55 -4.85 7.45 -0.74
C ALA A 55 -5.80 7.88 0.40
N ALA A 56 -5.32 8.65 1.38
CA ALA A 56 -6.12 9.06 2.55
C ALA A 56 -7.47 9.72 2.19
N PRO A 57 -7.57 10.67 1.23
CA PRO A 57 -8.86 11.23 0.81
C PRO A 57 -9.80 10.22 0.15
N PHE A 58 -9.28 9.15 -0.47
CA PHE A 58 -10.11 8.06 -1.00
C PHE A 58 -10.69 7.23 0.14
N VAL A 59 -9.86 6.87 1.13
CA VAL A 59 -10.30 6.12 2.31
C VAL A 59 -11.34 6.93 3.12
N ALA A 60 -11.13 8.23 3.30
CA ALA A 60 -12.05 9.10 4.03
C ALA A 60 -13.46 9.17 3.44
N ARG A 61 -13.61 8.89 2.14
CA ARG A 61 -14.89 8.89 1.42
C ARG A 61 -15.63 7.56 1.46
N LEU A 62 -15.00 6.51 1.98
CA LEU A 62 -15.67 5.24 2.20
C LEU A 62 -16.73 5.36 3.31
N PRO A 63 -17.72 4.46 3.32
CA PRO A 63 -18.63 4.32 4.44
C PRO A 63 -17.90 4.13 5.77
N ALA A 64 -18.55 4.52 6.87
CA ALA A 64 -17.97 4.48 8.21
C ALA A 64 -17.50 3.06 8.59
N GLU A 65 -18.30 2.06 8.24
CA GLU A 65 -18.06 0.64 8.47
C GLU A 65 -16.80 0.09 7.77
N ILE A 66 -16.34 0.73 6.68
CA ILE A 66 -15.10 0.36 6.00
C ILE A 66 -13.95 1.25 6.47
N ARG A 67 -14.12 2.57 6.48
CA ARG A 67 -13.02 3.51 6.77
C ARG A 67 -12.46 3.32 8.19
N HIS A 68 -13.28 2.95 9.18
CA HIS A 68 -12.80 2.72 10.55
C HIS A 68 -11.95 1.45 10.69
N LEU A 69 -11.93 0.58 9.69
CA LEU A 69 -11.05 -0.60 9.65
C LEU A 69 -9.63 -0.25 9.21
N ILE A 70 -9.44 0.95 8.65
CA ILE A 70 -8.19 1.45 8.08
C ILE A 70 -7.67 2.57 8.99
N ILE A 71 -6.58 2.32 9.73
CA ILE A 71 -5.98 3.28 10.65
C ILE A 71 -5.06 4.28 9.91
N VAL A 72 -5.68 5.16 9.12
CA VAL A 72 -4.98 6.08 8.20
C VAL A 72 -3.95 6.96 8.89
N ASP A 73 -4.34 7.66 9.96
CA ASP A 73 -3.47 8.63 10.64
C ASP A 73 -2.28 7.93 11.29
N ASP A 74 -2.52 6.82 11.99
CA ASP A 74 -1.46 6.04 12.65
C ASP A 74 -0.41 5.52 11.65
N VAL A 75 -0.84 5.07 10.46
CA VAL A 75 0.06 4.58 9.41
C VAL A 75 0.92 5.72 8.84
N ILE A 76 0.31 6.88 8.57
CA ILE A 76 1.03 8.04 8.03
C ILE A 76 2.01 8.59 9.08
N ASP A 77 1.60 8.67 10.34
CA ASP A 77 2.46 9.11 11.44
C ASP A 77 3.62 8.16 11.67
N ALA A 78 3.38 6.84 11.61
CA ALA A 78 4.44 5.84 11.69
C ALA A 78 5.46 5.96 10.54
N LEU A 79 5.00 6.25 9.32
CA LEU A 79 5.90 6.52 8.18
C LEU A 79 6.71 7.78 8.38
N ASN A 80 6.08 8.88 8.81
CA ASN A 80 6.75 10.15 9.08
C ASN A 80 7.84 9.96 10.13
N LEU A 81 7.53 9.22 11.21
CA LEU A 81 8.46 8.92 12.29
C LEU A 81 9.64 8.07 11.80
N ASP A 82 9.38 6.98 11.08
CA ASP A 82 10.43 6.10 10.56
C ASP A 82 11.36 6.86 9.60
N LEU A 83 10.81 7.68 8.69
CA LEU A 83 11.58 8.52 7.77
C LEU A 83 12.41 9.59 8.49
N GLN A 84 11.85 10.20 9.55
CA GLN A 84 12.58 11.15 10.38
C GLN A 84 13.77 10.48 11.09
N ILE A 85 13.57 9.28 11.65
CA ILE A 85 14.64 8.51 12.32
C ILE A 85 15.73 8.10 11.32
N LEU A 86 15.34 7.70 10.10
CA LEU A 86 16.29 7.39 9.02
C LEU A 86 17.04 8.63 8.50
N GLY A 87 16.56 9.84 8.84
CA GLY A 87 17.18 11.09 8.42
C GLY A 87 17.15 11.29 6.91
N VAL A 88 16.12 10.79 6.21
CA VAL A 88 16.01 10.90 4.74
C VAL A 88 16.03 12.38 4.33
N GLN A 89 17.09 12.79 3.63
CA GLN A 89 17.28 14.17 3.15
C GLN A 89 16.82 14.36 1.70
N GLU A 90 16.50 13.28 1.00
CA GLU A 90 16.12 13.31 -0.41
C GLU A 90 14.74 13.94 -0.61
N GLU A 91 14.54 14.51 -1.80
CA GLU A 91 13.23 14.98 -2.23
C GLU A 91 12.21 13.85 -2.14
N GLN A 92 11.02 14.17 -1.65
CA GLN A 92 9.97 13.17 -1.49
C GLN A 92 9.28 12.96 -2.85
N PRO A 93 9.02 11.71 -3.25
CA PRO A 93 8.37 11.45 -4.53
C PRO A 93 6.92 11.93 -4.48
N GLU A 94 6.43 12.40 -5.63
CA GLU A 94 5.03 12.80 -5.79
C GLU A 94 4.23 11.61 -6.37
N PHE A 95 3.19 11.18 -5.64
CA PHE A 95 2.28 10.15 -6.14
C PHE A 95 1.22 10.78 -7.05
N LYS A 96 1.03 10.21 -8.25
CA LYS A 96 0.02 10.65 -9.22
C LYS A 96 -0.80 9.47 -9.69
N SER A 97 -2.12 9.67 -9.74
CA SER A 97 -3.05 8.72 -10.35
C SER A 97 -4.08 9.47 -11.20
N ALA A 98 -4.53 8.84 -12.28
CA ALA A 98 -5.65 9.33 -13.09
C ALA A 98 -7.02 8.97 -12.47
N LEU A 99 -7.02 8.13 -11.44
CA LEU A 99 -8.25 7.69 -10.76
C LEU A 99 -8.87 8.83 -9.95
N SER A 100 -10.21 8.89 -9.98
CA SER A 100 -10.97 9.96 -9.34
C SER A 100 -11.49 9.55 -7.97
N SER A 101 -11.32 10.41 -6.97
CA SER A 101 -11.92 10.23 -5.63
C SER A 101 -13.45 10.38 -5.61
N GLN A 102 -14.09 10.64 -6.75
CA GLN A 102 -15.55 10.58 -6.89
C GLN A 102 -16.05 9.21 -7.35
N SER A 103 -15.17 8.32 -7.83
CA SER A 103 -15.55 7.00 -8.35
C SER A 103 -15.56 5.95 -7.24
N PRO A 104 -16.69 5.27 -6.97
CA PRO A 104 -16.73 4.16 -6.01
C PRO A 104 -15.70 3.07 -6.30
N THR A 105 -15.48 2.74 -7.59
CA THR A 105 -14.45 1.78 -8.02
C THR A 105 -13.05 2.22 -7.59
N SER A 106 -12.74 3.51 -7.71
CA SER A 106 -11.45 4.03 -7.26
C SER A 106 -11.31 4.00 -5.74
N LEU A 107 -12.37 4.34 -4.98
CA LEU A 107 -12.34 4.21 -3.52
C LEU A 107 -12.07 2.77 -3.08
N LEU A 108 -12.74 1.79 -3.73
CA LEU A 108 -12.50 0.37 -3.49
C LEU A 108 -11.05 -0.01 -3.78
N ALA A 109 -10.54 0.35 -4.95
CA ALA A 109 -9.19 0.01 -5.39
C ALA A 109 -8.10 0.53 -4.43
N PHE A 110 -8.17 1.81 -4.05
CA PHE A 110 -7.20 2.38 -3.10
C PHE A 110 -7.28 1.70 -1.72
N SER A 111 -8.48 1.42 -1.22
CA SER A 111 -8.64 0.73 0.06
C SER A 111 -8.17 -0.72 0.02
N TYR A 112 -8.39 -1.43 -1.09
CA TYR A 112 -7.89 -2.78 -1.32
C TYR A 112 -6.36 -2.81 -1.33
N VAL A 113 -5.70 -1.92 -2.07
CA VAL A 113 -4.24 -1.87 -2.14
C VAL A 113 -3.63 -1.50 -0.78
N TRP A 114 -4.24 -0.55 -0.06
CA TRP A 114 -3.86 -0.21 1.32
C TRP A 114 -3.93 -1.45 2.21
N MET A 115 -5.10 -2.08 2.29
CA MET A 115 -5.34 -3.21 3.20
C MET A 115 -4.53 -4.44 2.79
N GLY A 116 -4.31 -4.67 1.50
CA GLY A 116 -3.48 -5.76 1.00
C GLY A 116 -2.00 -5.61 1.39
N SER A 117 -1.51 -4.38 1.51
CA SER A 117 -0.13 -4.09 1.95
C SER A 117 0.13 -4.52 3.40
N SER A 118 -0.91 -4.66 4.23
CA SER A 118 -0.81 -5.05 5.64
C SER A 118 -0.21 -6.45 5.84
N MET A 119 -0.50 -7.39 4.94
CA MET A 119 0.06 -8.74 4.99
C MET A 119 1.57 -8.74 4.71
N GLY A 120 2.01 -7.94 3.73
CA GLY A 120 3.43 -7.70 3.46
C GLY A 120 4.14 -7.07 4.65
N GLY A 121 3.47 -6.12 5.34
CA GLY A 121 4.00 -5.48 6.55
C GLY A 121 4.35 -6.47 7.66
N SER A 122 3.53 -7.50 7.87
CA SER A 122 3.80 -8.55 8.87
C SER A 122 5.05 -9.39 8.55
N ILE A 123 5.36 -9.61 7.28
CA ILE A 123 6.55 -10.35 6.84
C ILE A 123 7.79 -9.47 7.00
N ILE A 124 7.71 -8.23 6.50
CA ILE A 124 8.85 -7.31 6.48
C ILE A 124 9.21 -6.88 7.91
N SER A 125 8.23 -6.61 8.78
CA SER A 125 8.48 -6.27 10.18
C SER A 125 9.26 -7.36 10.91
N ARG A 126 8.88 -8.63 10.76
CA ARG A 126 9.60 -9.77 11.36
C ARG A 126 11.01 -9.91 10.79
N TRP A 127 11.18 -9.69 9.49
CA TRP A 127 12.48 -9.72 8.85
C TRP A 127 13.40 -8.59 9.36
N LEU A 128 12.91 -7.35 9.45
CA LEU A 128 13.64 -6.22 10.02
C LEU A 128 14.05 -6.49 11.47
N GLN A 129 13.12 -6.96 12.31
CA GLN A 129 13.41 -7.27 13.71
C GLN A 129 14.53 -8.32 13.86
N SER A 130 14.59 -9.31 12.96
CA SER A 130 15.58 -10.39 13.02
C SER A 130 16.92 -10.06 12.38
N ARG A 131 16.95 -9.24 11.32
CA ARG A 131 18.17 -8.97 10.52
C ARG A 131 18.72 -7.56 10.69
N HIS A 132 17.88 -6.60 11.01
CA HIS A 132 18.22 -5.17 11.12
C HIS A 132 17.53 -4.51 12.33
N PRO A 133 17.72 -5.00 13.57
CA PRO A 133 16.98 -4.52 14.75
C PRO A 133 17.25 -3.06 15.11
N GLY A 134 18.30 -2.45 14.54
CA GLY A 134 18.61 -1.03 14.73
C GLY A 134 17.87 -0.09 13.77
N LEU A 135 17.10 -0.61 12.80
CA LEU A 135 16.30 0.22 11.91
C LEU A 135 14.91 0.48 12.49
N PRO A 136 14.34 1.66 12.22
CA PRO A 136 12.96 1.94 12.59
C PRO A 136 12.01 1.01 11.82
N GLN A 137 10.89 0.67 12.44
CA GLN A 137 9.97 -0.36 11.93
C GLN A 137 8.51 -0.06 12.30
N GLN A 138 8.20 1.16 12.73
CA GLN A 138 6.86 1.49 13.22
C GLN A 138 5.84 1.35 12.11
N TYR A 139 6.14 1.80 10.89
CA TYR A 139 5.23 1.67 9.76
C TYR A 139 4.80 0.22 9.52
N TYR A 140 5.75 -0.71 9.39
CA TYR A 140 5.40 -2.10 9.10
C TYR A 140 4.71 -2.81 10.27
N ARG A 141 4.97 -2.38 11.51
CA ARG A 141 4.22 -2.85 12.68
C ARG A 141 2.78 -2.36 12.67
N THR A 142 2.56 -1.07 12.43
CA THR A 142 1.22 -0.48 12.32
C THR A 142 0.44 -1.08 11.15
N MET A 143 1.09 -1.31 10.00
CA MET A 143 0.46 -2.03 8.89
C MET A 143 0.09 -3.47 9.25
N ALA A 144 0.93 -4.19 9.99
CA ALA A 144 0.61 -5.53 10.46
C ALA A 144 -0.63 -5.56 11.37
N GLU A 145 -0.76 -4.57 12.27
CA GLU A 145 -1.92 -4.39 13.14
C GLU A 145 -3.20 -4.08 12.33
N THR A 146 -3.10 -3.22 11.32
CA THR A 146 -4.19 -2.94 10.37
C THR A 146 -4.70 -4.22 9.69
N GLY A 147 -3.80 -5.16 9.40
CA GLY A 147 -4.11 -6.44 8.76
C GLY A 147 -5.06 -7.34 9.55
N ALA A 148 -5.21 -7.13 10.87
CA ALA A 148 -6.16 -7.88 11.68
C ALA A 148 -7.62 -7.68 11.22
N ASN A 149 -7.92 -6.55 10.57
CA ASN A 149 -9.25 -6.23 10.07
C ASN A 149 -9.53 -6.76 8.66
N TRP A 150 -8.61 -7.52 8.04
CA TRP A 150 -8.72 -7.93 6.64
C TRP A 150 -10.01 -8.67 6.29
N GLU A 151 -10.40 -9.68 7.06
CA GLU A 151 -11.60 -10.47 6.77
C GLU A 151 -12.88 -9.64 6.90
N THR A 152 -12.97 -8.78 7.92
CA THR A 152 -14.08 -7.83 8.09
C THR A 152 -14.12 -6.82 6.96
N PHE A 153 -12.96 -6.29 6.56
CA PHE A 153 -12.85 -5.38 5.43
C PHE A 153 -13.38 -6.02 4.15
N LYS A 154 -13.00 -7.27 3.84
CA LYS A 154 -13.49 -7.96 2.64
C LYS A 154 -15.01 -8.08 2.61
N ALA A 155 -15.61 -8.41 3.76
CA ALA A 155 -17.07 -8.53 3.87
C ALA A 155 -17.75 -7.17 3.60
N CYS A 156 -17.38 -6.15 4.37
CA CYS A 156 -17.97 -4.81 4.24
C CYS A 156 -17.74 -4.19 2.85
N ALA A 157 -16.53 -4.35 2.29
CA ALA A 157 -16.19 -3.86 0.96
C ALA A 157 -16.99 -4.57 -0.14
N THR A 158 -17.26 -5.87 -0.01
CA THR A 158 -18.08 -6.62 -0.97
C THR A 158 -19.52 -6.15 -0.96
N ASP A 159 -20.09 -5.97 0.23
CA ASP A 159 -21.47 -5.50 0.38
C ASP A 159 -21.63 -4.10 -0.19
N TRP A 160 -20.73 -3.18 0.18
CA TRP A 160 -20.72 -1.81 -0.33
C TRP A 160 -20.53 -1.76 -1.85
N ALA A 161 -19.59 -2.53 -2.38
CA ALA A 161 -19.34 -2.58 -3.82
C ALA A 161 -20.56 -3.14 -4.58
N GLY A 162 -21.26 -4.11 -4.00
CA GLY A 162 -22.53 -4.61 -4.52
C GLY A 162 -23.63 -3.54 -4.53
N ALA A 163 -23.76 -2.76 -3.46
CA ALA A 163 -24.73 -1.66 -3.37
C ALA A 163 -24.44 -0.52 -4.37
N ASN A 164 -23.17 -0.34 -4.75
CA ASN A 164 -22.74 0.66 -5.73
C ASN A 164 -22.61 0.12 -7.16
N ASN A 165 -23.04 -1.12 -7.41
CA ASN A 165 -22.97 -1.79 -8.71
C ASN A 165 -21.55 -1.77 -9.33
N ILE A 166 -20.51 -1.89 -8.50
CA ILE A 166 -19.13 -1.95 -8.97
C ILE A 166 -18.93 -3.27 -9.71
N ASN A 167 -18.42 -3.20 -10.94
CA ASN A 167 -18.05 -4.39 -11.72
C ASN A 167 -16.71 -4.96 -11.22
N ASP A 168 -16.62 -6.29 -11.14
CA ASP A 168 -15.43 -6.99 -10.64
C ASP A 168 -14.17 -6.68 -11.49
N ASP A 169 -14.32 -6.62 -12.82
CA ASP A 169 -13.23 -6.36 -13.77
C ASP A 169 -12.78 -4.89 -13.66
N ASP A 170 -13.72 -3.94 -13.58
CA ASP A 170 -13.42 -2.52 -13.37
C ASP A 170 -12.68 -2.29 -12.04
N ALA A 171 -13.08 -3.01 -10.98
CA ALA A 171 -12.38 -2.98 -9.69
C ALA A 171 -10.95 -3.52 -9.81
N GLY A 172 -10.78 -4.64 -10.51
CA GLY A 172 -9.47 -5.22 -10.80
C GLY A 172 -8.57 -4.27 -11.60
N ASP A 173 -9.10 -3.64 -12.65
CA ASP A 173 -8.36 -2.68 -13.48
C ASP A 173 -7.99 -1.40 -12.72
N ALA A 174 -8.86 -0.93 -11.82
CA ALA A 174 -8.53 0.20 -10.96
C ALA A 174 -7.42 -0.19 -9.96
N ALA A 175 -7.46 -1.38 -9.36
CA ALA A 175 -6.40 -1.85 -8.46
C ALA A 175 -5.05 -1.99 -9.17
N ARG A 176 -5.06 -2.53 -10.40
CA ARG A 176 -3.87 -2.57 -11.28
C ARG A 176 -3.29 -1.16 -11.50
N GLN A 177 -4.12 -0.19 -11.85
CA GLN A 177 -3.69 1.21 -12.05
C GLN A 177 -3.10 1.85 -10.78
N VAL A 178 -3.60 1.49 -9.59
CA VAL A 178 -3.01 1.95 -8.32
C VAL A 178 -1.58 1.40 -8.18
N PHE A 179 -1.34 0.10 -8.43
CA PHE A 179 0.02 -0.45 -8.40
C PHE A 179 0.94 0.17 -9.44
N GLU A 180 0.46 0.37 -10.68
CA GLU A 180 1.21 1.08 -11.72
C GLU A 180 1.59 2.50 -11.29
N SER A 181 0.71 3.20 -10.57
CA SER A 181 0.99 4.52 -9.99
C SER A 181 2.08 4.44 -8.90
N ILE A 182 2.09 3.38 -8.08
CA ILE A 182 3.17 3.15 -7.08
C ILE A 182 4.51 2.90 -7.79
N ILE A 183 4.52 2.06 -8.84
CA ILE A 183 5.72 1.78 -9.65
C ILE A 183 6.26 3.07 -10.28
N ASN A 184 5.38 3.87 -10.88
CA ASN A 184 5.76 5.15 -11.47
C ASN A 184 6.29 6.12 -10.41
N THR A 185 5.73 6.12 -9.21
CA THR A 185 6.23 6.92 -8.08
C THR A 185 7.63 6.46 -7.65
N ALA A 186 7.91 5.15 -7.68
CA ALA A 186 9.22 4.60 -7.37
C ALA A 186 10.31 5.01 -8.37
N SER A 187 9.94 5.27 -9.63
CA SER A 187 10.85 5.77 -10.67
C SER A 187 11.45 7.15 -10.38
N HIS A 188 10.93 7.88 -9.38
CA HIS A 188 11.58 9.06 -8.82
C HIS A 188 13.03 8.77 -8.40
N TYR A 189 13.28 7.56 -7.89
CA TYR A 189 14.61 7.15 -7.51
C TYR A 189 15.26 6.33 -8.63
N SER A 190 16.52 6.64 -8.93
CA SER A 190 17.35 5.82 -9.81
C SER A 190 18.21 4.88 -8.99
N GLU A 191 18.43 3.67 -9.53
CA GLU A 191 19.38 2.73 -8.98
C GLU A 191 20.79 3.35 -9.01
N PRO A 192 21.58 3.28 -7.92
CA PRO A 192 22.96 3.75 -7.93
C PRO A 192 23.78 2.96 -8.95
N ALA A 193 24.62 3.65 -9.73
CA ALA A 193 25.53 3.06 -10.70
C ALA A 193 26.69 2.28 -10.03
#